data_AF-A0A6J4VMG3-F1
#
_entry.id   AF-A0A6J4VMG3-F1
#
_cell.length_a   1.000
_cell.length_b   1.000
_cell.length_c   1.000
_cell.angle_alpha   90.00
_cell.angle_beta   90.00
_cell.angle_gamma   90.00
#
_symmetry.space_group_name_H-M   'P 1'
#
loop_
_entity.id
_entity.type
_entity.pdbx_description
1 polymer ?
#
loop_
_entity_poly.entity_id
_entity_poly.type
_entity_poly.pdbx_seq_one_letter_code
_entity_poly.pdbx_strand_id
1 'polypeptide(L)'
;MGDGERTVVDGQTSWRARQDGRTTELNTRTEIALDGDACGWGVAAPGGRGRVERVETESPQVRRFLNRVLGAMERASRPSTVRPVPKPVPKPPTPVPATAPVPCPLCGGEAWPDCEVCDGAGAVTARQAARFLDPHAD
;
A
#
# COMPACT_ATOMS: atom_id res chain seq x y z
N MET A 1 -16.82 -34.01 28.27
CA MET A 1 -15.48 -33.97 27.65
C MET A 1 -15.66 -33.26 26.33
N GLY A 2 -15.45 -31.95 26.29
CA GLY A 2 -15.53 -31.20 25.04
C GLY A 2 -14.20 -31.34 24.32
N ASP A 3 -14.24 -31.67 23.04
CA ASP A 3 -13.09 -31.57 22.15
C ASP A 3 -12.53 -30.15 22.27
N GLY A 4 -11.37 -30.03 22.93
CA GLY A 4 -10.65 -28.77 22.99
C GLY A 4 -10.25 -28.41 21.57
N GLU A 5 -10.64 -27.21 21.12
CA GLU A 5 -10.26 -26.72 19.81
C GLU A 5 -8.73 -26.66 19.72
N ARG A 6 -8.15 -27.57 18.92
CA ARG A 6 -6.71 -27.65 18.73
C ARG A 6 -6.27 -26.51 17.81
N THR A 7 -5.42 -25.63 18.31
CA THR A 7 -4.84 -24.53 17.54
C THR A 7 -3.40 -24.89 17.16
N VAL A 8 -3.10 -24.81 15.86
CA VAL A 8 -1.74 -25.00 15.33
C VAL A 8 -1.35 -23.77 14.53
N VAL A 9 -0.16 -23.25 14.81
CA VAL A 9 0.44 -22.12 14.10
C VAL A 9 1.80 -22.54 13.54
N ASP A 10 1.93 -22.44 12.23
CA ASP A 10 3.17 -22.67 11.48
C ASP A 10 3.73 -21.35 10.96
N GLY A 11 5.04 -21.18 11.01
CA GLY A 11 5.69 -20.02 10.43
C GLY A 11 7.20 -20.14 10.32
N GLN A 12 7.79 -19.21 9.58
CA GLN A 12 9.23 -18.97 9.61
C GLN A 12 9.49 -17.77 10.52
N THR A 13 10.40 -17.93 11.47
CA THR A 13 10.81 -16.87 12.38
C THR A 13 12.29 -16.57 12.20
N SER A 14 12.63 -15.28 12.27
CA SER A 14 14.00 -14.80 12.31
C SER A 14 14.21 -14.08 13.62
N TRP A 15 15.13 -14.58 14.44
CA TRP A 15 15.49 -13.99 15.73
C TRP A 15 16.94 -13.55 15.71
N ARG A 16 17.25 -12.50 16.47
CA ARG A 16 18.62 -12.05 16.70
C ARG A 16 18.93 -12.17 18.18
N ALA A 17 19.70 -13.19 18.54
CA ALA A 17 20.17 -13.40 19.90
C ALA A 17 21.43 -12.56 20.14
N ARG A 18 21.49 -11.85 21.27
CA ARG A 18 22.69 -11.14 21.71
C ARG A 18 23.13 -11.71 23.06
N GLN A 19 24.34 -12.23 23.13
CA GLN A 19 24.91 -12.79 24.35
C GLN A 19 26.42 -12.52 24.37
N ASP A 20 26.94 -12.02 25.50
CA ASP A 20 28.36 -11.75 25.74
C ASP A 20 29.06 -11.00 24.59
N GLY A 21 28.40 -9.95 24.09
CA GLY A 21 28.90 -9.12 22.99
C GLY A 21 28.80 -9.76 21.60
N ARG A 22 28.38 -11.02 21.49
CA ARG A 22 28.16 -11.71 20.22
C ARG A 22 26.71 -11.61 19.82
N THR A 23 26.48 -11.44 18.52
CA THR A 23 25.15 -11.46 17.92
C THR A 23 25.05 -12.67 17.00
N THR A 24 24.03 -13.49 17.21
CA THR A 24 23.73 -14.67 16.39
C THR A 24 22.35 -14.52 15.78
N GLU A 25 22.25 -14.74 14.47
CA GLU A 25 20.97 -14.81 13.78
C GLU A 25 20.45 -16.25 13.82
N LEU A 26 19.22 -16.42 14.29
CA LEU A 26 18.53 -17.70 14.41
C LEU A 26 17.35 -17.67 13.45
N ASN A 27 17.54 -18.29 12.28
CA ASN A 27 16.48 -18.49 11.31
C ASN A 27 15.92 -19.90 11.51
N THR A 28 14.64 -20.01 11.82
CA THR A 28 13.99 -21.30 12.13
C THR A 28 12.59 -21.35 11.53
N ARG A 29 12.13 -22.56 11.21
CA ARG A 29 10.71 -22.86 11.07
C ARG A 29 10.17 -23.26 12.44
N THR A 30 9.07 -22.67 12.86
CA THR A 30 8.44 -22.93 14.15
C THR A 30 7.01 -23.42 13.98
N GLU A 31 6.64 -24.41 14.77
CA GLU A 31 5.27 -24.94 14.90
C GLU A 31 4.87 -24.78 16.36
N ILE A 32 3.77 -24.07 16.65
CA ILE A 32 3.21 -23.95 18.00
C ILE A 32 1.87 -24.68 18.00
N ALA A 33 1.73 -25.68 18.86
CA ALA A 33 0.52 -26.46 19.01
C ALA A 33 -0.04 -26.32 20.42
N LEU A 34 -1.33 -25.98 20.52
CA LEU A 34 -2.08 -25.97 21.77
C LEU A 34 -3.23 -26.96 21.63
N ASP A 35 -3.22 -28.01 22.44
CA ASP A 35 -4.21 -29.10 22.39
C ASP A 35 -4.63 -29.50 23.81
N GLY A 36 -5.85 -29.13 24.21
CA GLY A 36 -6.37 -29.40 25.55
C GLY A 36 -5.40 -28.92 26.63
N ASP A 37 -4.84 -29.87 27.38
CA ASP A 37 -3.87 -29.63 28.46
C ASP A 37 -2.39 -29.68 28.02
N ALA A 38 -2.12 -30.08 26.77
CA ALA A 38 -0.78 -30.15 26.20
C ALA A 38 -0.46 -28.92 25.35
N CYS A 39 0.79 -28.47 25.45
CA CYS A 39 1.34 -27.41 24.62
C CYS A 39 2.70 -27.85 24.07
N GLY A 40 2.93 -27.65 22.77
CA GLY A 40 4.19 -27.98 22.11
C GLY A 40 4.72 -26.83 21.27
N TRP A 41 6.04 -26.65 21.28
CA TRP A 41 6.78 -25.82 20.35
C TRP A 41 7.78 -26.69 19.58
N GLY A 42 7.55 -26.88 18.29
CA GLY A 42 8.48 -27.49 17.36
C GLY A 42 9.40 -26.45 16.74
N VAL A 43 10.71 -26.69 16.74
CA VAL A 43 11.71 -25.85 16.09
C VAL A 43 12.49 -26.69 15.07
N ALA A 44 12.61 -26.18 13.85
CA ALA A 44 13.36 -26.82 12.78
C ALA A 44 14.23 -25.82 12.02
N ALA A 45 15.32 -26.31 11.44
CA ALA A 45 16.13 -25.51 10.52
C ALA A 45 15.34 -25.18 9.24
N PRO A 46 15.49 -23.97 8.66
CA PRO A 46 14.82 -23.59 7.42
C PRO A 46 15.29 -24.47 6.27
N GLY A 47 14.37 -25.03 5.48
CA GLY A 47 14.68 -25.83 4.29
C GLY A 47 15.34 -27.19 4.54
N GLY A 48 15.65 -27.54 5.80
CA GLY A 48 16.21 -28.83 6.15
C GLY A 48 15.14 -29.92 6.22
N ARG A 49 15.40 -31.10 5.67
CA ARG A 49 14.67 -32.35 5.97
C ARG A 49 15.03 -32.89 7.37
N GLY A 50 15.31 -32.00 8.32
CA GLY A 50 15.93 -32.30 9.60
C GLY A 50 14.92 -32.63 10.70
N ARG A 51 15.47 -33.13 11.82
CA ARG A 51 14.75 -33.41 13.07
C ARG A 51 14.10 -32.12 13.59
N VAL A 52 12.79 -32.16 13.82
CA VAL A 52 12.08 -31.13 14.59
C VAL A 52 12.42 -31.35 16.05
N GLU A 53 13.03 -30.36 16.69
CA GLU A 53 13.20 -30.36 18.13
C GLU A 53 11.88 -29.90 18.77
N ARG A 54 11.28 -30.77 19.58
CA ARG A 54 10.02 -30.47 20.27
C ARG A 54 10.28 -30.14 21.73
N VAL A 55 9.74 -29.00 22.14
CA VAL A 55 9.67 -28.59 23.54
C VAL A 55 8.19 -28.66 23.95
N GLU A 56 7.87 -29.57 24.85
CA GLU A 56 6.50 -29.82 25.30
C GLU A 56 6.32 -29.41 26.76
N THR A 57 5.11 -28.99 27.10
CA THR A 57 4.75 -28.63 28.47
C THR A 57 3.26 -28.84 28.71
N GLU A 58 2.94 -29.35 29.90
CA GLU A 58 1.57 -29.45 30.43
C GLU A 58 1.26 -28.29 31.40
N SER A 59 2.17 -27.32 31.55
CA SER A 59 1.98 -26.23 32.50
C SER A 59 0.81 -25.33 32.09
N PRO A 60 -0.22 -25.16 32.94
CA PRO A 60 -1.33 -24.26 32.64
C PRO A 60 -0.92 -22.79 32.54
N GLN A 61 0.19 -22.40 33.17
CA GLN A 61 0.73 -21.04 33.11
C GLN A 61 1.37 -20.76 31.75
N VAL A 62 2.18 -21.71 31.25
CA VAL A 62 2.82 -21.60 29.94
C VAL A 62 1.76 -21.61 28.83
N ARG A 63 0.77 -22.50 28.92
CA ARG A 63 -0.38 -22.51 27.99
C ARG A 63 -1.11 -21.17 27.94
N ARG A 64 -1.39 -20.54 29.09
CA ARG A 64 -2.04 -19.21 29.15
C ARG A 64 -1.16 -18.11 28.57
N PHE A 65 0.16 -18.19 28.74
CA PHE A 65 1.08 -17.26 28.11
C PHE A 65 1.06 -17.41 26.59
N LEU A 66 1.18 -18.62 26.07
CA LEU A 66 1.20 -18.87 24.63
C LEU A 66 -0.13 -18.50 23.94
N ASN A 67 -1.27 -18.80 24.56
CA ASN A 67 -2.57 -18.29 24.08
C ASN A 67 -2.60 -16.76 23.94
N ARG A 68 -2.01 -16.02 24.89
CA ARG A 68 -1.93 -14.55 24.80
C ARG A 68 -1.01 -14.09 23.67
N VAL A 69 0.10 -14.79 23.45
CA VAL A 69 1.04 -14.52 22.34
C VAL A 69 0.35 -14.77 21.00
N LEU A 70 -0.34 -15.90 20.83
CA LEU A 70 -1.08 -16.21 19.61
C LEU A 70 -2.14 -15.14 19.30
N GLY A 71 -2.96 -14.78 20.30
CA GLY A 71 -3.95 -13.71 20.11
C GLY A 71 -3.30 -12.36 19.77
N ALA A 72 -2.09 -12.07 20.26
CA ALA A 72 -1.35 -10.87 19.87
C ALA A 72 -0.86 -10.94 18.41
N MET A 73 -0.34 -12.09 17.98
CA MET A 73 0.07 -12.33 16.58
C MET A 73 -1.11 -12.21 15.62
N GLU A 74 -2.27 -12.76 15.96
CA GLU A 74 -3.50 -12.62 15.18
C GLU A 74 -3.92 -11.16 15.05
N ARG A 75 -3.88 -10.38 16.14
CA ARG A 75 -4.21 -8.95 16.08
C ARG A 75 -3.20 -8.18 15.24
N ALA A 76 -1.91 -8.48 15.35
CA ALA A 76 -0.85 -7.80 14.61
C ALA A 76 -0.85 -8.14 13.11
N SER A 77 -1.32 -9.34 12.74
CA SER A 77 -1.44 -9.77 11.33
C SER A 77 -2.69 -9.20 10.63
N ARG A 78 -3.64 -8.63 11.37
CA ARG A 78 -4.77 -7.92 10.75
C ARG A 78 -4.23 -6.71 10.00
N PRO A 79 -4.46 -6.60 8.67
CA PRO A 79 -4.00 -5.45 7.92
C PRO A 79 -4.59 -4.18 8.52
N SER A 80 -3.74 -3.18 8.79
CA SER A 80 -4.26 -1.86 9.16
C SER A 80 -5.11 -1.37 8.00
N THR A 81 -6.40 -1.20 8.21
CA THR A 81 -7.28 -0.59 7.22
C THR A 81 -6.92 0.90 7.12
N VAL A 82 -5.86 1.22 6.39
CA VAL A 82 -5.62 2.59 5.94
C VAL A 82 -6.74 2.87 4.94
N ARG A 83 -7.74 3.63 5.38
CA ARG A 83 -8.82 4.08 4.51
C ARG A 83 -8.17 4.89 3.38
N PRO A 84 -8.41 4.56 2.10
CA PRO A 84 -7.90 5.36 1.01
C PRO A 84 -8.37 6.81 1.18
N VAL A 85 -7.44 7.75 1.23
CA VAL A 85 -7.78 9.19 1.20
C VAL A 85 -8.43 9.46 -0.16
N PRO A 86 -9.66 10.00 -0.21
CA PRO A 86 -10.29 10.37 -1.47
C PRO A 86 -9.37 11.32 -2.25
N LYS A 87 -9.10 11.01 -3.53
CA LYS A 87 -8.29 11.90 -4.38
C LYS A 87 -8.96 13.27 -4.45
N PRO A 88 -8.19 14.38 -4.42
CA PRO A 88 -8.74 15.71 -4.63
C PRO A 88 -9.52 15.76 -5.94
N VAL A 89 -10.78 16.19 -5.88
CA VAL A 89 -11.60 16.38 -7.08
C VAL A 89 -11.01 17.55 -7.88
N PRO A 90 -10.75 17.39 -9.19
CA PRO A 90 -10.28 18.47 -10.04
C PRO A 90 -11.25 19.66 -9.98
N LYS A 91 -10.73 20.84 -9.64
CA LYS A 91 -11.51 22.07 -9.63
C LYS A 91 -11.90 22.41 -11.08
N PRO A 92 -13.16 22.75 -11.37
CA PRO A 92 -13.57 23.15 -12.71
C PRO A 92 -12.71 24.31 -13.22
N PRO A 93 -12.30 24.31 -14.50
CA PRO A 93 -11.58 25.44 -15.07
C PRO A 93 -12.49 26.68 -15.03
N THR A 94 -11.94 27.78 -14.53
CA THR A 94 -12.60 29.08 -14.52
C THR A 94 -12.89 29.50 -15.96
N PRO A 95 -14.11 29.96 -16.30
CA PRO A 95 -14.41 30.42 -17.65
C PRO A 95 -13.49 31.58 -18.01
N VAL A 96 -12.72 31.41 -19.09
CA VAL A 96 -11.88 32.47 -19.66
C VAL A 96 -12.83 33.55 -20.22
N PRO A 97 -12.68 34.83 -19.84
CA PRO A 97 -13.47 35.91 -20.41
C PRO A 97 -13.33 35.92 -21.94
N ALA A 98 -14.44 36.08 -22.66
CA ALA A 98 -14.43 36.07 -24.14
C ALA A 98 -13.52 37.14 -24.78
N THR A 99 -13.11 38.14 -23.98
CA THR A 99 -12.20 39.23 -24.34
C THR A 99 -10.73 38.94 -24.03
N ALA A 100 -10.41 37.82 -23.37
CA ALA A 100 -9.03 37.47 -23.06
C ALA A 100 -8.25 37.19 -24.36
N PRO A 101 -7.01 37.68 -24.49
CA PRO A 101 -6.15 37.36 -25.61
C PRO A 101 -5.73 35.89 -25.52
N VAL A 102 -5.89 35.17 -26.62
CA VAL A 102 -5.43 33.80 -26.82
C VAL A 102 -4.54 33.74 -28.06
N PRO A 103 -3.64 32.75 -28.16
CA PRO A 103 -2.81 32.58 -29.36
C PRO A 103 -3.68 32.52 -30.62
N CYS A 104 -3.26 33.22 -31.67
CA CYS A 104 -3.96 33.20 -32.95
C CYS A 104 -4.03 31.76 -33.48
N PRO A 105 -5.22 31.24 -33.85
CA PRO A 105 -5.36 29.86 -34.31
C PRO A 105 -4.69 29.62 -35.68
N LEU A 106 -4.50 30.67 -36.48
CA LEU A 106 -3.91 30.56 -37.82
C LEU A 106 -2.37 30.52 -37.77
N CYS A 107 -1.73 31.41 -37.00
CA CYS A 107 -0.26 31.45 -36.88
C CYS A 107 0.27 30.81 -35.59
N GLY A 108 -0.58 30.20 -34.77
CA GLY A 108 -0.19 29.52 -33.53
C GLY A 108 0.43 30.41 -32.45
N GLY A 109 0.39 31.74 -32.59
CA GLY A 109 1.12 32.66 -31.71
C GLY A 109 2.41 33.24 -32.31
N GLU A 110 2.82 32.80 -33.51
CA GLU A 110 4.10 33.18 -34.12
C GLU A 110 4.14 34.60 -34.71
N ALA A 111 2.99 35.28 -34.82
CA ALA A 111 2.90 36.69 -35.23
C ALA A 111 3.47 36.97 -36.64
N TRP A 112 3.12 36.15 -37.64
CA TRP A 112 3.53 36.40 -39.03
C TRP A 112 2.99 37.74 -39.56
N PRO A 113 3.81 38.57 -40.25
CA PRO A 113 3.44 39.93 -40.66
C PRO A 113 2.13 40.04 -41.45
N ASP A 114 1.82 39.05 -42.28
CA ASP A 114 0.65 39.03 -43.17
C ASP A 114 -0.44 38.05 -42.67
N CYS A 115 -0.53 37.79 -41.37
CA CYS A 115 -1.53 36.87 -40.83
C CYS A 115 -2.94 37.48 -40.89
N GLU A 116 -3.78 37.00 -41.80
CA GLU A 116 -5.15 37.49 -42.06
C GLU A 116 -6.12 37.44 -40.87
N VAL A 117 -5.74 36.75 -39.78
CA VAL A 117 -6.58 36.56 -38.58
C VAL A 117 -6.16 37.47 -37.43
N CYS A 118 -4.87 37.84 -37.34
CA CYS A 118 -4.35 38.63 -36.22
C CYS A 118 -3.53 39.85 -36.64
N ASP A 119 -3.42 40.14 -37.94
CA ASP A 119 -2.68 41.27 -38.51
C ASP A 119 -1.26 41.41 -37.93
N GLY A 120 -0.58 40.27 -37.77
CA GLY A 120 0.77 40.20 -37.21
C GLY A 120 0.89 40.38 -35.70
N ALA A 121 -0.23 40.43 -34.95
CA ALA A 121 -0.20 40.58 -33.49
C ALA A 121 0.12 39.26 -32.75
N GLY A 122 -0.05 38.10 -33.39
CA GLY A 122 0.14 36.77 -32.79
C GLY A 122 -0.94 36.35 -31.80
N ALA A 123 -1.86 37.24 -31.42
CA ALA A 123 -2.96 36.94 -30.51
C ALA A 123 -4.28 37.52 -31.03
N VAL A 124 -5.38 36.84 -30.72
CA VAL A 124 -6.76 37.30 -30.98
C VAL A 124 -7.59 37.11 -29.72
N THR A 125 -8.79 37.68 -29.67
CA THR A 125 -9.71 37.40 -28.55
C THR A 125 -10.19 35.96 -28.60
N ALA A 126 -10.51 35.37 -27.43
CA ALA A 126 -11.08 34.02 -27.35
C ALA A 126 -12.34 33.86 -28.24
N ARG A 127 -13.14 34.92 -28.40
CA ARG A 127 -14.30 34.93 -29.32
C ARG A 127 -13.91 34.85 -30.80
N GLN A 128 -12.88 35.58 -31.21
CA GLN A 128 -12.37 35.52 -32.59
C GLN A 128 -11.76 34.16 -32.90
N ALA A 129 -11.00 33.59 -31.95
CA ALA A 129 -10.46 32.24 -32.10
C ALA A 129 -11.57 31.18 -32.22
N ALA A 130 -12.62 31.28 -31.40
CA ALA A 130 -13.77 30.37 -31.46
C ALA A 130 -14.50 30.44 -32.82
N ARG A 131 -14.76 31.64 -33.34
CA ARG A 131 -15.40 31.84 -34.65
C ARG A 131 -14.57 31.32 -35.83
N PHE A 132 -13.24 31.38 -35.71
CA PHE A 132 -12.35 30.85 -36.73
C PHE A 132 -12.32 29.32 -36.73
N LEU A 133 -12.33 28.70 -35.54
CA LEU A 133 -12.31 27.25 -35.38
C LEU A 133 -13.67 26.60 -35.65
N ASP A 134 -14.77 27.32 -35.35
CA ASP A 134 -16.14 26.90 -35.63
C ASP A 134 -16.96 28.08 -36.18
N PRO A 135 -17.07 28.20 -37.52
CA PRO A 135 -17.82 29.29 -38.15
C PRO A 135 -19.34 29.21 -37.95
N HIS A 136 -19.85 28.15 -37.31
CA HIS A 136 -21.26 27.96 -36.98
C HIS A 136 -21.56 28.07 -35.47
N ALA A 137 -20.57 28.43 -34.65
CA ALA A 137 -20.75 28.69 -33.23
C ALA A 137 -21.37 30.08 -32.99
N ASP A 138 -22.70 30.14 -33.04
CA ASP A 138 -23.51 31.22 -32.45
C ASP A 138 -24.06 30.81 -31.08
#